data_AF-A0A1Y4SY02-F1
#
_entry.id   AF-A0A1Y4SY02-F1
#
_cell.length_a   1.000
_cell.length_b   1.000
_cell.length_c   1.000
_cell.angle_alpha   90.00
_cell.angle_beta   90.00
_cell.angle_gamma   90.00
#
_symmetry.space_group_name_H-M   'P 1'
#
loop_
_entity.id
_entity.type
_entity.pdbx_description
1 polymer ?
#
loop_
_entity_poly.entity_id
_entity_poly.type
_entity_poly.pdbx_seq_one_letter_code
_entity_poly.pdbx_strand_id
1 'polypeptide(L)'
;MEIERKWMVSGWPEGLPLTEEFTMRQGYISVRPTVRIREEAKTGGETAWILCFKSEGGLAREEIERPIDAGLFRDLEEKIIARPLIEKVRRSYRLPDGFTLEVNHVDAGQPGAFWYAEIEYPTVEAARSWVPADPALAAYLAREVTGQPGQSMGAYWERTRK
;
A
#
# COMPACT_ATOMS: atom_id res chain seq x y z
N MET A 1 -4.33 -13.51 -7.49
CA MET A 1 -5.49 -12.60 -7.39
C MET A 1 -5.42 -12.01 -6.01
N GLU A 2 -5.20 -10.71 -5.93
CA GLU A 2 -5.14 -9.96 -4.66
C GLU A 2 -6.55 -9.56 -4.25
N ILE A 3 -6.90 -9.75 -2.97
CA ILE A 3 -8.20 -9.36 -2.41
C ILE A 3 -7.96 -8.53 -1.15
N GLU A 4 -8.27 -7.24 -1.20
CA GLU A 4 -7.94 -6.32 -0.11
C GLU A 4 -9.12 -5.41 0.25
N ARG A 5 -9.21 -5.05 1.53
CA ARG A 5 -10.04 -3.92 1.98
C ARG A 5 -9.12 -2.79 2.41
N LYS A 6 -9.59 -1.56 2.21
CA LYS A 6 -8.83 -0.34 2.46
C LYS A 6 -9.62 0.64 3.31
N TRP A 7 -8.95 1.21 4.29
CA TRP A 7 -9.49 2.25 5.17
C TRP A 7 -8.62 3.48 5.16
N MET A 8 -9.24 4.64 5.30
CA MET A 8 -8.53 5.87 5.62
C MET A 8 -8.50 6.01 7.13
N VAL A 9 -7.31 6.17 7.70
CA VAL A 9 -7.08 6.15 9.14
C VAL A 9 -6.37 7.42 9.59
N SER A 10 -6.07 7.54 10.88
CA SER A 10 -5.34 8.69 11.44
C SER A 10 -4.29 8.19 12.42
N GLY A 11 -3.02 8.34 12.04
CA GLY A 11 -1.88 7.88 12.84
C GLY A 11 -1.68 6.36 12.80
N TRP A 12 -0.85 5.87 13.72
CA TRP A 12 -0.61 4.44 13.93
C TRP A 12 -1.66 3.84 14.87
N PRO A 13 -2.03 2.56 14.70
CA PRO A 13 -2.93 1.89 15.64
C PRO A 13 -2.21 1.68 16.98
N GLU A 14 -2.96 1.80 18.07
CA GLU A 14 -2.46 1.55 19.42
C GLU A 14 -2.79 0.12 19.87
N GLY A 15 -1.97 -0.44 20.77
CA GLY A 15 -2.24 -1.74 21.39
C GLY A 15 -2.06 -2.97 20.50
N LEU A 16 -1.73 -2.80 19.21
CA LEU A 16 -1.44 -3.92 18.31
C LEU A 16 0.07 -4.23 18.25
N PRO A 17 0.47 -5.52 18.24
CA PRO A 17 1.87 -5.90 18.07
C PRO A 17 2.39 -5.50 16.68
N LEU A 18 3.40 -4.63 16.64
CA LEU A 18 4.15 -4.32 15.42
C LEU A 18 4.98 -5.54 15.03
N THR A 19 4.80 -6.05 13.81
CA THR A 19 5.57 -7.19 13.29
C THR A 19 6.67 -6.76 12.35
N GLU A 20 6.42 -5.76 11.50
CA GLU A 20 7.38 -5.31 10.48
C GLU A 20 7.22 -3.82 10.18
N GLU A 21 8.31 -3.18 9.77
CA GLU A 21 8.32 -1.81 9.28
C GLU A 21 9.18 -1.72 8.00
N PHE A 22 8.70 -0.93 7.04
CA PHE A 22 9.37 -0.66 5.78
C PHE A 22 9.38 0.83 5.49
N THR A 23 10.52 1.34 5.02
CA THR A 23 10.58 2.60 4.26
C THR A 23 10.46 2.25 2.79
N MET A 24 9.55 2.89 2.08
CA MET A 24 9.21 2.51 0.71
C MET A 24 9.20 3.73 -0.21
N ARG A 25 9.66 3.52 -1.45
CA ARG A 25 9.50 4.47 -2.56
C ARG A 25 8.76 3.80 -3.70
N GLN A 26 7.87 4.50 -4.38
CA GLN A 26 7.16 3.94 -5.52
C GLN A 26 6.89 4.96 -6.61
N GLY A 27 6.96 4.51 -7.86
CA GLY A 27 6.74 5.31 -9.06
C GLY A 27 5.92 4.57 -10.10
N TYR A 28 5.20 5.31 -10.93
CA TYR A 28 4.34 4.74 -11.96
C TYR A 28 4.88 5.09 -13.35
N ILE A 29 5.13 4.05 -14.15
CA ILE A 29 5.38 4.17 -15.59
C ILE A 29 4.05 4.33 -16.32
N SER A 30 3.03 3.59 -15.88
CA SER A 30 1.64 3.76 -16.30
C SER A 30 0.72 3.49 -15.12
N VAL A 31 -0.42 4.16 -15.07
CA VAL A 31 -1.48 3.93 -14.08
C VAL A 31 -2.61 3.06 -14.63
N ARG A 32 -2.82 3.04 -15.96
CA ARG A 32 -3.89 2.29 -16.64
C ARG A 32 -3.37 1.70 -17.97
N PRO A 33 -3.05 0.39 -18.03
CA PRO A 33 -2.93 -0.54 -16.90
C PRO A 33 -1.79 -0.11 -15.94
N THR A 34 -1.80 -0.58 -14.70
CA THR A 34 -0.76 -0.18 -13.74
C THR A 34 0.55 -0.89 -14.04
N VAL A 35 1.61 -0.10 -14.26
CA VAL A 35 3.01 -0.53 -14.28
C VAL A 35 3.75 0.34 -13.29
N ARG A 36 4.19 -0.25 -12.17
CA ARG A 36 4.74 0.47 -11.01
C ARG A 36 6.07 -0.15 -10.59
N ILE A 37 7.06 0.68 -10.29
CA ILE A 37 8.26 0.26 -9.56
C ILE A 37 8.07 0.55 -8.06
N ARG A 38 8.53 -0.35 -7.21
CA ARG A 38 8.48 -0.21 -5.75
C ARG A 38 9.81 -0.65 -5.14
N GLU A 39 10.39 0.20 -4.33
CA GLU A 39 11.49 -0.13 -3.43
C GLU A 39 10.94 -0.34 -2.03
N GLU A 40 11.38 -1.41 -1.36
CA GLU A 40 10.98 -1.76 0.00
C GLU A 40 12.23 -1.99 0.85
N ALA A 41 12.60 -1.01 1.66
CA ALA A 41 13.69 -1.15 2.63
C ALA A 41 13.11 -1.60 3.98
N LYS A 42 13.35 -2.86 4.35
CA LYS A 42 12.90 -3.42 5.63
C LYS A 42 13.75 -2.89 6.78
N THR A 43 13.14 -2.42 7.87
CA THR A 43 13.89 -2.00 9.07
C THR A 43 14.67 -3.19 9.62
N GLY A 44 16.01 -3.06 9.66
CA GLY A 44 16.92 -4.12 10.10
C GLY A 44 17.05 -5.31 9.15
N GLY A 45 16.62 -5.16 7.89
CA GLY A 45 16.65 -6.23 6.88
C GLY A 45 17.16 -5.75 5.52
N GLU A 46 16.85 -6.53 4.49
CA GLU A 46 17.23 -6.24 3.11
C GLU A 46 16.33 -5.19 2.45
N THR A 47 16.82 -4.62 1.35
CA THR A 47 16.03 -3.79 0.44
C THR A 47 15.66 -4.61 -0.78
N ALA A 48 14.37 -4.62 -1.13
CA ALA A 48 13.85 -5.26 -2.32
C ALA A 48 13.41 -4.21 -3.35
N TRP A 49 13.63 -4.49 -4.63
CA TRP A 49 13.11 -3.70 -5.75
C TRP A 49 12.17 -4.57 -6.58
N ILE A 50 10.97 -4.07 -6.82
CA ILE A 50 9.88 -4.83 -7.43
C ILE A 50 9.30 -4.03 -8.61
N LEU A 51 9.08 -4.72 -9.73
CA LEU A 51 8.25 -4.27 -10.83
C LEU A 51 6.88 -4.94 -10.74
N CYS A 52 5.83 -4.15 -10.57
CA CYS A 52 4.44 -4.61 -10.42
C CYS A 52 3.63 -4.29 -11.68
N PHE A 53 2.89 -5.27 -12.16
CA PHE A 53 1.84 -5.12 -13.19
C PHE A 53 0.50 -5.41 -12.54
N LYS A 54 -0.48 -4.50 -12.65
CA LYS A 54 -1.84 -4.75 -12.14
C LYS A 54 -2.88 -4.57 -13.23
N SER A 55 -3.83 -5.51 -13.28
CA SER A 55 -5.05 -5.35 -14.07
C SER A 55 -5.91 -4.21 -13.50
N GLU A 56 -6.88 -3.74 -14.29
CA GLU A 56 -7.98 -2.95 -13.73
C GLU A 56 -8.80 -3.82 -12.75
N GLY A 57 -9.40 -3.21 -11.74
CA GLY A 57 -10.19 -3.92 -10.74
C GLY A 57 -10.45 -3.13 -9.46
N GLY A 58 -11.46 -3.59 -8.70
CA GLY A 58 -11.82 -3.07 -7.38
C GLY A 58 -11.29 -3.98 -6.27
N LEU A 59 -12.20 -4.70 -5.61
CA LEU A 59 -11.90 -5.62 -4.50
C LEU A 59 -10.95 -6.77 -4.87
N ALA A 60 -11.00 -7.25 -6.12
CA ALA A 60 -10.16 -8.33 -6.61
C ALA A 60 -9.45 -7.91 -7.90
N ARG A 61 -8.15 -8.18 -8.00
CA ARG A 61 -7.33 -7.83 -9.18
C ARG A 61 -6.23 -8.85 -9.44
N GLU A 62 -5.83 -8.97 -10.70
CA GLU A 62 -4.61 -9.68 -11.06
C GLU A 62 -3.42 -8.76 -10.83
N GLU A 63 -2.43 -9.28 -10.11
CA GLU A 63 -1.16 -8.61 -9.86
C GLU A 63 -0.03 -9.58 -10.14
N ILE A 64 0.96 -9.10 -10.89
CA ILE A 64 2.21 -9.81 -11.16
C ILE A 64 3.33 -8.94 -10.61
N GLU A 65 4.05 -9.46 -9.62
CA GLU A 65 5.24 -8.83 -9.07
C GLU A 65 6.49 -9.60 -9.53
N ARG A 66 7.49 -8.86 -10.02
CA ARG A 66 8.79 -9.42 -10.39
C ARG A 66 9.90 -8.68 -9.65
N PRO A 67 10.82 -9.40 -9.00
CA PRO A 67 12.01 -8.76 -8.47
C PRO A 67 12.83 -8.19 -9.63
N ILE A 68 13.41 -7.03 -9.40
CA ILE A 68 14.39 -6.39 -10.28
C ILE A 68 15.61 -6.01 -9.46
N ASP A 69 16.75 -5.80 -10.11
CA ASP A 69 17.92 -5.28 -9.42
C ASP A 69 17.84 -3.75 -9.20
N ALA A 70 18.64 -3.26 -8.26
CA ALA A 70 18.70 -1.85 -7.91
C ALA A 70 19.13 -0.94 -9.08
N GLY A 71 19.96 -1.46 -9.99
CA GLY A 71 20.42 -0.73 -11.18
C GLY A 71 19.27 -0.47 -12.16
N LEU A 72 18.47 -1.51 -12.44
CA LEU A 72 17.26 -1.38 -13.25
C LEU A 72 16.24 -0.46 -12.58
N PHE A 73 16.03 -0.58 -11.26
CA PHE A 73 15.14 0.34 -10.53
C PHE A 73 15.56 1.80 -10.73
N ARG A 74 16.84 2.11 -10.52
CA ARG A 74 17.39 3.47 -10.69
C ARG A 74 17.23 3.97 -12.13
N ASP A 75 17.50 3.11 -13.12
CA ASP A 75 17.33 3.48 -14.52
C ASP A 75 15.86 3.78 -14.86
N LEU A 76 14.92 3.01 -14.33
CA LEU A 76 13.49 3.28 -14.48
C LEU A 76 13.07 4.58 -13.75
N GLU A 77 13.57 4.82 -12.54
CA GLU A 77 13.34 6.04 -11.77
C GLU A 77 13.84 7.29 -12.51
N GLU A 78 15.13 7.30 -12.88
CA GLU A 78 15.80 8.50 -13.39
C GLU A 78 15.54 8.76 -14.87
N LYS A 79 15.51 7.71 -15.70
CA LYS A 79 15.50 7.85 -17.17
C LYS A 79 14.11 7.69 -17.79
N ILE A 80 13.22 6.93 -17.16
CA ILE A 80 11.88 6.64 -17.69
C ILE A 80 10.80 7.45 -16.96
N ILE A 81 10.75 7.35 -15.63
CA ILE A 81 9.75 8.05 -14.81
C ILE A 81 10.10 9.53 -14.69
N ALA A 82 11.37 9.84 -14.39
CA ALA A 82 11.92 11.19 -14.32
C ALA A 82 11.08 12.18 -13.48
N ARG A 83 10.48 11.69 -12.39
CA ARG A 83 9.61 12.44 -11.46
C ARG A 83 9.88 11.98 -10.03
N PRO A 84 9.70 12.84 -9.02
CA PRO A 84 9.80 12.44 -7.62
C PRO A 84 8.87 11.28 -7.29
N LEU A 85 9.43 10.23 -6.68
CA LEU A 85 8.64 9.07 -6.26
C LEU A 85 7.71 9.43 -5.09
N ILE A 86 6.69 8.59 -4.88
CA ILE A 86 5.90 8.64 -3.64
C ILE A 86 6.70 7.92 -2.57
N GLU A 87 6.87 8.56 -1.42
CA GLU A 87 7.52 7.96 -0.26
C GLU A 87 6.47 7.53 0.75
N LYS A 88 6.67 6.38 1.40
CA LYS A 88 5.81 5.98 2.52
C LYS A 88 6.55 5.12 3.53
N VAL A 89 6.11 5.23 4.79
CA VAL A 89 6.44 4.24 5.82
C VAL A 89 5.25 3.30 5.94
N ARG A 90 5.50 1.99 5.82
CA ARG A 90 4.51 0.94 6.10
C ARG A 90 4.86 0.25 7.40
N ARG A 91 3.88 0.10 8.29
CA ARG A 91 3.96 -0.76 9.47
C ARG A 91 2.91 -1.85 9.40
N SER A 92 3.33 -3.07 9.64
CA SER A 92 2.46 -4.25 9.68
C SER A 92 2.20 -4.64 11.12
N TYR A 93 0.94 -4.85 11.46
CA TYR A 93 0.51 -5.22 12.81
C TYR A 93 -0.25 -6.54 12.79
N ARG A 94 0.01 -7.41 13.77
CA ARG A 94 -0.73 -8.66 13.91
C ARG A 94 -2.09 -8.41 14.55
N LEU A 95 -3.16 -8.84 13.88
CA LEU A 95 -4.51 -8.83 14.43
C LEU A 95 -4.77 -10.12 15.25
N PRO A 96 -5.70 -10.09 16.24
CA PRO A 96 -5.99 -11.24 17.10
C PRO A 96 -6.47 -12.50 16.36
N ASP A 97 -7.09 -12.32 15.20
CA ASP A 97 -7.60 -13.37 14.32
C ASP A 97 -6.55 -13.89 13.31
N GLY A 98 -5.31 -13.40 13.42
CA GLY A 98 -4.19 -13.84 12.60
C GLY A 98 -3.96 -13.03 11.34
N PHE A 99 -4.90 -12.16 10.93
CA PHE A 99 -4.70 -11.25 9.80
C PHE A 99 -3.59 -10.22 10.09
N THR A 100 -3.10 -9.61 9.02
CA THR A 100 -2.12 -8.53 9.09
C THR A 100 -2.79 -7.23 8.71
N LEU A 101 -2.68 -6.22 9.58
CA LEU A 101 -3.09 -4.85 9.29
C LEU A 101 -1.87 -4.07 8.81
N GLU A 102 -1.86 -3.67 7.53
CA GLU A 102 -0.82 -2.83 6.97
C GLU A 102 -1.22 -1.36 7.03
N VAL A 103 -0.58 -0.58 7.88
CA VAL A 103 -0.83 0.86 8.00
C VAL A 103 0.28 1.63 7.30
N ASN A 104 -0.08 2.64 6.53
CA ASN A 104 0.82 3.38 5.67
C ASN A 104 0.72 4.87 5.97
N HIS A 105 1.85 5.53 6.17
CA HIS A 105 1.98 6.99 6.19
C HIS A 105 2.64 7.44 4.89
N VAL A 106 1.89 8.14 4.05
CA VAL A 106 2.30 8.55 2.71
C VAL A 106 2.76 10.00 2.71
N ASP A 107 3.93 10.25 2.10
CA ASP A 107 4.54 11.55 1.87
C ASP A 107 4.56 12.45 3.12
N ALA A 108 4.98 11.88 4.24
CA ALA A 108 5.06 12.57 5.53
C ALA A 108 5.71 13.97 5.40
N GLY A 109 5.03 14.99 5.90
CA GLY A 109 5.50 16.38 5.86
C GLY A 109 5.24 17.12 4.54
N GLN A 110 4.70 16.46 3.51
CA GLN A 110 4.32 17.11 2.26
C GLN A 110 2.83 17.52 2.24
N PRO A 111 2.44 18.52 1.43
CA PRO A 111 1.04 18.82 1.20
C PRO A 111 0.28 17.60 0.67
N GLY A 112 -0.78 17.20 1.37
CA GLY A 112 -1.57 16.03 1.01
C GLY A 112 -1.01 14.70 1.51
N ALA A 113 -0.08 14.72 2.47
CA ALA A 113 0.27 13.56 3.27
C ALA A 113 -0.99 12.93 3.89
N PHE A 114 -1.04 11.61 3.95
CA PHE A 114 -2.21 10.91 4.48
C PHE A 114 -1.87 9.53 5.01
N TRP A 115 -2.85 8.97 5.71
CA TRP A 115 -2.77 7.65 6.31
C TRP A 115 -3.83 6.74 5.72
N TYR A 116 -3.46 5.50 5.45
CA TYR A 116 -4.42 4.46 5.10
C TYR A 116 -3.99 3.12 5.69
N ALA A 117 -4.96 2.25 5.91
CA ALA A 117 -4.75 0.88 6.33
C ALA A 117 -5.32 -0.09 5.29
N GLU A 118 -4.67 -1.23 5.11
CA GLU A 118 -5.10 -2.32 4.22
C GLU A 118 -5.03 -3.66 4.98
N ILE A 119 -5.95 -4.56 4.65
CA ILE A 119 -5.92 -5.97 5.05
C ILE A 119 -6.13 -6.79 3.78
N GLU A 120 -5.25 -7.75 3.54
CA GLU A 120 -5.36 -8.74 2.47
C GLU A 120 -6.11 -9.99 2.99
N TYR A 121 -6.96 -10.56 2.14
CA TYR A 121 -7.81 -11.70 2.47
C TYR A 121 -7.58 -12.85 1.48
N PRO A 122 -7.66 -14.09 1.95
CA PRO A 122 -7.50 -15.26 1.06
C PRO A 122 -8.70 -15.42 0.10
N THR A 123 -9.87 -14.89 0.46
CA THR A 123 -11.09 -14.99 -0.35
C THR A 123 -11.96 -13.74 -0.25
N VAL A 124 -12.80 -13.52 -1.26
CA VAL A 124 -13.77 -12.41 -1.30
C VAL A 124 -14.80 -12.55 -0.17
N GLU A 125 -15.18 -13.79 0.17
CA GLU A 125 -16.08 -14.07 1.27
C GLU A 125 -15.48 -13.68 2.61
N ALA A 126 -14.21 -14.04 2.87
CA ALA A 126 -13.49 -13.64 4.08
C ALA A 126 -13.41 -12.11 4.19
N ALA A 127 -13.11 -11.41 3.09
CA ALA A 127 -13.10 -9.95 3.09
C ALA A 127 -14.46 -9.35 3.47
N ARG A 128 -15.55 -9.88 2.92
CA ARG A 128 -16.91 -9.38 3.14
C ARG A 128 -17.45 -9.68 4.54
N SER A 129 -17.10 -10.81 5.12
CA SER A 129 -17.59 -11.23 6.44
C SER A 129 -16.73 -10.72 7.59
N TRP A 130 -15.50 -10.27 7.31
CA TRP A 130 -14.59 -9.80 8.34
C TRP A 130 -15.10 -8.55 9.05
N VAL A 131 -15.05 -8.60 10.38
CA VAL A 131 -15.37 -7.51 11.28
C VAL A 131 -14.25 -7.34 12.31
N PRO A 132 -13.89 -6.10 12.69
CA PRO A 132 -12.92 -5.85 13.75
C PRO A 132 -13.26 -6.56 15.06
N ALA A 133 -12.24 -7.10 15.74
CA ALA A 133 -12.40 -7.90 16.95
C ALA A 133 -12.86 -7.09 18.19
N ASP A 134 -12.55 -5.80 18.23
CA ASP A 134 -12.88 -4.92 19.36
C ASP A 134 -13.36 -3.52 18.90
N PRO A 135 -14.05 -2.77 19.79
CA PRO A 135 -14.59 -1.45 19.46
C PRO A 135 -13.55 -0.38 19.11
N ALA A 136 -12.32 -0.46 19.65
CA ALA A 136 -11.27 0.50 19.37
C ALA A 136 -10.73 0.29 17.95
N LEU A 137 -10.49 -0.96 17.55
CA LEU A 137 -10.13 -1.29 16.17
C LEU A 137 -11.26 -0.94 15.19
N ALA A 138 -12.52 -1.15 15.58
CA ALA A 138 -13.66 -0.75 14.76
C ALA A 138 -13.74 0.76 14.55
N ALA A 139 -13.49 1.56 15.60
CA ALA A 139 -13.44 3.01 15.51
C ALA A 139 -12.25 3.47 14.64
N TYR A 140 -11.09 2.83 14.77
CA TYR A 140 -9.91 3.11 13.96
C TYR A 140 -10.12 2.81 12.47
N LEU A 141 -10.84 1.74 12.15
CA LEU A 141 -11.19 1.31 10.79
C LEU A 141 -12.60 1.74 10.36
N ALA A 142 -13.10 2.88 10.86
CA ALA A 142 -14.48 3.32 10.59
C ALA A 142 -14.72 3.79 9.14
N ARG A 143 -13.67 4.25 8.44
CA ARG A 143 -13.79 4.85 7.09
C ARG A 143 -13.25 3.93 6.01
N GLU A 144 -14.03 2.91 5.66
CA GLU A 144 -13.72 2.03 4.54
C GLU A 144 -13.88 2.76 3.20
N VAL A 145 -12.90 2.61 2.33
CA VAL A 145 -12.82 3.24 1.01
C VAL A 145 -12.53 2.24 -0.11
N THR A 146 -12.68 0.94 0.16
CA THR A 146 -12.48 -0.15 -0.80
C THR A 146 -13.27 0.11 -2.09
N GLY A 147 -12.58 0.12 -3.23
CA GLY A 147 -13.18 0.35 -4.55
C GLY A 147 -13.68 1.77 -4.85
N GLN A 148 -13.54 2.73 -3.92
CA GLN A 148 -13.96 4.10 -4.16
C GLN A 148 -13.00 4.81 -5.14
N PRO A 149 -13.51 5.54 -6.15
CA PRO A 149 -12.67 6.31 -7.07
C PRO A 149 -11.75 7.30 -6.34
N GLY A 150 -10.51 7.41 -6.81
CA GLY A 150 -9.53 8.37 -6.28
C GLY A 150 -8.75 7.91 -5.03
N GLN A 151 -9.04 6.73 -4.48
CA GLN A 151 -8.43 6.21 -3.25
C GLN A 151 -7.26 5.26 -3.48
N SER A 152 -6.90 5.01 -4.75
CA SER A 152 -5.73 4.22 -5.12
C SER A 152 -4.45 5.06 -5.07
N MET A 153 -3.31 4.40 -4.87
CA MET A 153 -2.00 5.07 -4.95
C MET A 153 -1.68 5.61 -6.36
N GLY A 154 -2.24 4.99 -7.41
CA GLY A 154 -2.14 5.51 -8.78
C GLY A 154 -2.94 6.81 -8.98
N ALA A 155 -4.12 6.93 -8.38
CA ALA A 155 -4.89 8.18 -8.41
C ALA A 155 -4.21 9.28 -7.59
N TYR A 156 -3.54 8.92 -6.49
CA TYR A 156 -2.70 9.84 -5.74
C TYR A 156 -1.50 10.32 -6.58
N TRP A 157 -0.83 9.42 -7.30
CA TRP A 157 0.25 9.73 -8.24
C TRP A 157 -0.20 10.73 -9.31
N GLU A 158 -1.28 10.45 -10.05
CA GLU A 158 -1.81 11.35 -11.09
C GLU A 158 -2.12 12.75 -10.55
N ARG A 159 -2.60 12.84 -9.30
CA ARG A 159 -2.94 14.10 -8.66
C ARG A 159 -1.72 14.94 -8.27
N THR A 160 -0.63 14.30 -7.86
CA THR A 160 0.47 14.96 -7.17
C THR A 160 1.76 15.03 -7.98
N ARG A 161 1.99 14.10 -8.92
CA ARG A 161 3.22 13.98 -9.72
C ARG A 161 2.92 14.23 -11.19
N LYS A 162 2.40 15.41 -11.51
CA LYS A 162 2.07 15.84 -12.88
C LYS A 162 3.31 16.12 -13.72
#